data_AF-A0A969KII8-F1
#
_entry.id   AF-A0A969KII8-F1
#
_cell.length_a   1.000
_cell.length_b   1.000
_cell.length_c   1.000
_cell.angle_alpha   90.00
_cell.angle_beta   90.00
_cell.angle_gamma   90.00
#
_symmetry.space_group_name_H-M   'P 1'
#
loop_
_entity.id
_entity.type
_entity.pdbx_description
1 polymer ?
#
loop_
_entity_poly.entity_id
_entity_poly.type
_entity_poly.pdbx_seq_one_letter_code
_entity_poly.pdbx_strand_id
1 'polypeptide(L)'
;MIVPSLILKQLYTFGSLANVEGGVAFTIKNRLSDATIQRITSLAIGGEAIDLDDVILDLGDNQLSPADISDVHPIDFPLKKR
;
A
#
# COMPACT_ATOMS: atom_id res chain seq x y z
N MET A 1 13.80 -10.45 -11.80
CA MET A 1 12.67 -11.37 -11.56
C MET A 1 11.39 -10.62 -11.88
N ILE A 2 10.47 -11.19 -12.66
CA ILE A 2 9.19 -10.55 -13.01
C ILE A 2 8.13 -11.16 -12.10
N VAL A 3 7.45 -10.34 -11.29
CA VAL A 3 6.29 -10.80 -10.51
C VAL A 3 5.07 -10.78 -11.44
N PRO A 4 4.36 -11.90 -11.64
CA PRO A 4 3.18 -11.93 -12.50
C PRO A 4 2.09 -10.94 -12.04
N SER A 5 1.42 -10.28 -12.98
CA SER A 5 0.37 -9.29 -12.66
C SER A 5 -0.80 -9.89 -11.87
N LEU A 6 -1.15 -11.16 -12.13
CA LEU A 6 -2.19 -11.88 -11.40
C LEU A 6 -1.83 -12.08 -9.93
N ILE A 7 -0.54 -12.24 -9.62
CA ILE A 7 -0.03 -12.35 -8.25
C ILE A 7 -0.12 -10.99 -7.56
N LEU A 8 0.28 -9.90 -8.23
CA LEU A 8 0.18 -8.54 -7.68
C LEU A 8 -1.27 -8.14 -7.35
N LYS A 9 -2.24 -8.56 -8.17
CA LYS A 9 -3.67 -8.33 -7.90
C LYS A 9 -4.15 -8.94 -6.57
N GLN A 10 -3.48 -9.98 -6.07
CA GLN A 10 -3.84 -10.60 -4.79
C GLN A 10 -3.52 -9.71 -3.59
N LEU A 11 -2.63 -8.72 -3.75
CA LEU A 11 -2.33 -7.77 -2.68
C LEU A 11 -3.55 -6.94 -2.28
N TYR A 12 -4.43 -6.63 -3.24
CA TYR A 12 -5.66 -5.91 -2.98
C TYR A 12 -6.64 -6.75 -2.16
N THR A 13 -7.18 -6.16 -1.10
CA THR A 13 -8.29 -6.77 -0.35
C THR A 13 -9.60 -6.46 -1.07
N PHE A 14 -10.17 -7.49 -1.69
CA PHE A 14 -11.44 -7.35 -2.42
C PHE A 14 -12.53 -6.74 -1.54
N GLY A 15 -13.23 -5.73 -2.08
CA GLY A 15 -14.29 -5.01 -1.36
C GLY A 15 -13.81 -4.03 -0.29
N SER A 16 -12.49 -3.79 -0.15
CA SER A 16 -11.97 -2.83 0.84
C SER A 16 -12.10 -1.37 0.40
N LEU A 17 -12.24 -1.09 -0.90
CA LEU A 17 -12.43 0.27 -1.39
C LEU A 17 -13.77 0.82 -0.90
N ALA A 18 -13.70 1.85 -0.07
CA ALA A 18 -14.86 2.53 0.47
C ALA A 18 -14.62 4.05 0.52
N ASN A 19 -15.70 4.81 0.45
CA ASN A 19 -15.66 6.24 0.73
C ASN A 19 -15.50 6.45 2.23
N VAL A 20 -14.64 7.37 2.61
CA VAL A 20 -14.43 7.82 3.99
C VAL A 20 -14.62 9.34 4.04
N GLU A 21 -14.67 9.90 5.25
CA GLU A 21 -14.68 11.36 5.37
C GLU A 21 -13.40 11.93 4.75
N GLY A 22 -13.55 12.84 3.79
CA GLY A 22 -12.43 13.49 3.11
C GLY A 22 -11.78 12.70 1.97
N GLY A 23 -12.27 11.51 1.59
CA GLY A 23 -11.70 10.78 0.46
C GLY A 23 -12.15 9.33 0.33
N VAL A 24 -11.23 8.47 -0.07
CA VAL A 24 -11.44 7.02 -0.21
C VAL A 24 -10.33 6.26 0.51
N ALA A 25 -10.67 5.10 1.05
CA ALA A 25 -9.72 4.19 1.67
C ALA A 25 -9.82 2.82 1.01
N PHE A 26 -8.69 2.14 0.88
CA PHE A 26 -8.63 0.73 0.47
C PHE A 26 -7.51 0.01 1.21
N THR A 27 -7.57 -1.32 1.25
CA THR A 27 -6.62 -2.13 2.00
C THR A 27 -5.81 -3.00 1.07
N ILE A 28 -4.49 -2.93 1.19
CA ILE A 28 -3.56 -3.91 0.65
C ILE A 28 -3.03 -4.81 1.78
N LYS A 29 -2.87 -6.10 1.50
CA LYS A 29 -2.26 -7.07 2.42
C LYS A 29 -1.25 -7.89 1.65
N ASN A 30 -0.09 -8.13 2.24
CA ASN A 30 0.86 -9.04 1.63
C ASN A 30 0.28 -10.45 1.64
N ARG A 31 0.11 -11.04 0.46
CA ARG A 31 -0.32 -12.43 0.26
C ARG A 31 0.73 -13.26 -0.48
N LEU A 32 1.94 -12.71 -0.60
CA LEU A 32 3.03 -13.27 -1.40
C LEU A 32 4.03 -13.98 -0.48
N SER A 33 5.22 -13.41 -0.32
CA SER A 33 6.26 -13.81 0.62
C SER A 33 6.63 -12.61 1.48
N ASP A 34 7.25 -12.83 2.63
CA ASP A 34 7.76 -11.73 3.46
C ASP A 34 8.57 -10.74 2.63
N ALA A 35 8.27 -9.45 2.83
CA ALA A 35 8.80 -8.37 2.03
C ALA A 35 8.93 -7.11 2.89
N THR A 36 9.63 -6.12 2.34
CA THR A 36 9.70 -4.77 2.88
C THR A 36 9.28 -3.77 1.81
N ILE A 37 8.56 -2.73 2.21
CA ILE A 37 8.23 -1.59 1.38
C ILE A 37 9.35 -0.58 1.56
N GLN A 38 10.07 -0.29 0.47
CA GLN A 38 11.18 0.67 0.47
C GLN A 38 10.77 2.04 -0.05
N ARG A 39 9.72 2.10 -0.88
CA ARG A 39 9.21 3.34 -1.47
C ARG A 39 7.81 3.12 -2.04
N ILE A 40 7.00 4.17 -2.01
CA ILE A 40 5.80 4.29 -2.84
C ILE A 40 6.11 5.34 -3.90
N THR A 41 5.99 4.96 -5.17
CA THR A 41 6.39 5.83 -6.28
C THR A 41 5.23 6.60 -6.89
N SER A 42 4.02 6.03 -6.84
CA SER A 42 2.84 6.60 -7.49
C SER A 42 1.59 5.86 -7.02
N LEU A 43 0.47 6.58 -6.94
CA LEU A 43 -0.86 6.02 -6.79
C LEU A 43 -1.74 6.56 -7.92
N ALA A 44 -2.60 5.70 -8.48
CA ALA A 44 -3.61 6.14 -9.42
C ALA A 44 -4.93 5.39 -9.16
N ILE A 45 -6.04 6.12 -9.22
CA ILE A 45 -7.39 5.59 -9.03
C ILE A 45 -8.20 5.94 -10.29
N GLY A 46 -8.78 4.94 -10.95
CA GLY A 46 -9.50 5.17 -12.21
C GLY A 46 -8.64 5.70 -13.37
N GLY A 47 -7.31 5.63 -13.25
CA GLY A 47 -6.37 6.20 -14.22
C GLY A 47 -5.94 7.64 -13.91
N GLU A 48 -6.52 8.27 -12.89
CA GLU A 48 -6.10 9.58 -12.41
C GLU A 48 -5.00 9.42 -11.36
N ALA A 49 -3.88 10.11 -11.56
CA ALA A 49 -2.76 10.11 -10.61
C ALA A 49 -3.14 10.92 -9.37
N ILE A 50 -2.82 10.36 -8.20
CA ILE A 50 -3.03 10.99 -6.89
C ILE A 50 -1.67 11.45 -6.38
N ASP A 51 -1.61 12.68 -5.86
CA ASP A 51 -0.40 13.19 -5.21
C ASP A 51 -0.10 12.35 -3.96
N LEU A 52 1.17 12.00 -3.75
CA LEU A 52 1.56 11.21 -2.58
C LEU A 52 1.46 12.03 -1.29
N ASP A 53 1.47 13.36 -1.37
CA ASP A 53 1.22 14.24 -0.23
C ASP A 53 -0.24 14.15 0.26
N ASP A 54 -1.17 13.71 -0.59
CA ASP A 54 -2.58 13.46 -0.26
C ASP A 54 -2.85 12.02 0.22
N VAL A 55 -1.80 11.19 0.35
CA VAL A 55 -1.92 9.78 0.71
C VAL A 55 -1.45 9.57 2.15
N ILE A 56 -2.26 8.86 2.93
CA ILE A 56 -1.90 8.41 4.28
C ILE A 56 -1.85 6.89 4.27
N LEU A 57 -0.78 6.32 4.83
CA LEU A 57 -0.64 4.89 5.02
C LEU A 57 -1.02 4.53 6.45
N ASP A 58 -2.06 3.73 6.60
CA ASP A 58 -2.50 3.21 7.89
C ASP A 58 -1.99 1.77 8.07
N LEU A 59 -1.12 1.55 9.06
CA LEU A 59 -0.57 0.22 9.39
C LEU A 59 -1.37 -0.51 10.48
N GLY A 60 -2.42 0.13 11.01
CA GLY A 60 -3.31 -0.31 12.08
C GLY A 60 -2.91 0.19 13.48
N ASP A 61 -1.62 0.39 13.71
CA ASP A 61 -1.04 0.89 14.95
C ASP A 61 -0.53 2.34 14.83
N ASN A 62 -0.08 2.72 13.63
CA ASN A 62 0.35 4.07 13.31
C ASN A 62 -0.02 4.46 11.87
N GLN A 63 0.00 5.76 11.63
CA GLN A 63 -0.15 6.36 10.31
C GLN A 63 1.15 7.04 9.89
N LEU A 64 1.47 6.94 8.60
CA LEU A 64 2.72 7.45 8.02
C LEU A 64 2.45 8.10 6.66
N SER A 65 3.31 9.05 6.27
CA SER A 65 3.33 9.55 4.90
C SER A 65 4.12 8.59 4.01
N PRO A 66 3.77 8.44 2.72
CA PRO A 66 4.62 7.78 1.73
C PRO A 66 6.06 8.30 1.70
N ALA A 67 6.28 9.59 2.02
CA ALA A 67 7.60 10.22 2.05
C ALA A 67 8.50 9.72 3.20
N ASP A 68 7.91 9.16 4.26
CA ASP A 68 8.66 8.60 5.39
C ASP A 68 9.33 7.26 5.05
N ILE A 69 8.90 6.61 3.97
CA ILE A 69 9.42 5.32 3.53
C ILE A 69 10.60 5.50 2.59
N SER A 70 11.73 4.90 2.94
CA SER A 70 12.94 4.96 2.13
C SER A 70 13.74 3.66 2.22
N ASP A 71 14.76 3.54 1.38
CA ASP A 71 15.72 2.43 1.44
C ASP A 71 16.46 2.37 2.80
N VAL A 72 16.54 3.50 3.51
CA VAL A 72 17.15 3.63 4.85
C VAL A 72 16.13 3.35 5.97
N HIS A 73 14.86 3.68 5.74
CA HIS A 73 13.74 3.45 6.66
C HIS A 73 12.65 2.65 5.96
N PRO A 74 12.88 1.35 5.69
CA PRO A 74 11.88 0.51 5.07
C PRO A 74 10.81 0.11 6.08
N ILE A 75 9.62 -0.25 5.59
CA ILE A 75 8.53 -0.77 6.41
C ILE A 75 8.37 -2.26 6.16
N ASP A 76 8.22 -3.03 7.22
CA ASP A 76 7.91 -4.46 7.13
C ASP A 76 6.53 -4.69 6.50
N PHE A 77 6.49 -5.54 5.49
CA PHE A 77 5.27 -5.99 4.84
C PHE A 77 5.24 -7.52 4.82
N PRO A 78 5.00 -8.16 5.99
CA PRO A 78 5.10 -9.61 6.13
C PRO A 78 3.88 -10.34 5.56
N LEU A 79 4.05 -11.60 5.12
CA LEU A 79 2.96 -12.46 4.62
C LEU A 79 1.91 -12.75 5.72
N LYS A 80 2.36 -12.82 6.98
CA LYS A 80 1.49 -12.92 8.16
C LYS A 80 2.00 -11.95 9.23
N LYS A 81 1.17 -10.99 9.64
CA LYS A 81 1.32 -10.36 10.96
C LYS A 81 1.00 -11.45 12.01
N ARG A 82 1.92 -11.67 12.95
CA ARG A 82 1.65 -12.50 14.14
C ARG A 82 0.73 -11.76 15.11
#